data_AF-A0A5C9E7J1-F1
#
_entry.id   AF-A0A5C9E7J1-F1
#
_cell.length_a   1.000
_cell.length_b   1.000
_cell.length_c   1.000
_cell.angle_alpha   90.00
_cell.angle_beta   90.00
_cell.angle_gamma   90.00
#
_symmetry.space_group_name_H-M   'P 1'
#
loop_
_entity.id
_entity.type
_entity.pdbx_description
1 polymer ?
#
loop_
_entity_poly.entity_id
_entity_poly.type
_entity_poly.pdbx_seq_one_letter_code
_entity_poly.pdbx_strand_id
1 'polypeptide(L)'
;MDDIKAVYIIDDDGDPFFQEEIYNQGSEEINHAILSNIIVALQNLASEIGSGDVQKIVIGKNQVFTLKDSVSNYRFILRGSEKLKEKRAKAILTQIMNCFVNIFTGNFYKDKKVLASLKSKFSSELDKIFNDYDNASDFLLSL
;
A
#
# COMPACT_ATOMS: atom_id res chain seq x y z
N MET A 1 -10.42 -3.39 10.85
CA MET A 1 -10.30 -2.64 9.57
C MET A 1 -10.13 -1.12 9.67
N ASP A 2 -10.61 -0.41 10.71
CA ASP A 2 -10.70 1.07 10.70
C ASP A 2 -9.38 1.85 10.53
N ASP A 3 -8.23 1.23 10.78
CA ASP A 3 -6.94 1.92 10.74
C ASP A 3 -6.27 1.94 9.37
N ILE A 4 -6.71 1.10 8.42
CA ILE A 4 -6.18 1.07 7.05
C ILE A 4 -7.26 1.62 6.13
N LYS A 5 -6.90 2.59 5.28
CA LYS A 5 -7.83 3.33 4.43
C LYS A 5 -7.63 3.07 2.95
N ALA A 6 -6.40 2.78 2.52
CA ALA A 6 -6.13 2.45 1.13
C ALA A 6 -4.75 1.82 0.94
N VAL A 7 -4.60 1.10 -0.16
CA VAL A 7 -3.32 0.63 -0.71
C VAL A 7 -3.16 1.18 -2.12
N TYR A 8 -1.96 1.67 -2.42
CA TYR A 8 -1.56 2.05 -3.77
C TYR A 8 -0.23 1.37 -4.13
N ILE A 9 -0.10 0.98 -5.39
CA ILE A 9 1.15 0.50 -5.98
C ILE A 9 1.39 1.34 -7.22
N ILE A 10 2.53 2.03 -7.24
CA ILE A 10 2.95 2.88 -8.34
C ILE A 10 4.26 2.37 -8.92
N ASP A 11 4.47 2.55 -10.22
CA ASP A 11 5.74 2.25 -10.85
C ASP A 11 6.79 3.37 -10.61
N ASP A 12 7.94 3.27 -11.27
CA ASP A 12 9.04 4.22 -11.10
C ASP A 12 8.76 5.59 -11.75
N ASP A 13 7.83 5.64 -12.73
CA ASP A 13 7.36 6.87 -13.37
C ASP A 13 6.30 7.59 -12.51
N GLY A 14 5.80 6.92 -11.47
CA GLY A 14 4.76 7.42 -10.58
C GLY A 14 3.34 7.09 -11.05
N ASP A 15 3.21 6.28 -12.10
CA ASP A 15 1.92 5.88 -12.64
C ASP A 15 1.28 4.79 -11.76
N PRO A 16 -0.04 4.87 -11.50
CA PRO A 16 -0.74 3.91 -10.67
C PRO A 16 -0.87 2.55 -11.37
N PHE A 17 -0.16 1.55 -10.84
CA PHE A 17 -0.33 0.17 -11.26
C PHE A 17 -1.55 -0.48 -10.60
N PHE A 18 -1.75 -0.24 -9.31
CA PHE A 18 -2.83 -0.80 -8.52
C PHE A 18 -3.32 0.19 -7.46
N GLN A 19 -4.61 0.19 -7.19
CA GLN A 19 -5.24 1.00 -6.15
C GLN A 19 -6.43 0.26 -5.58
N GLU A 20 -6.55 0.28 -4.26
CA GLU A 20 -7.69 -0.27 -3.54
C GLU A 20 -7.99 0.59 -2.31
N GLU A 21 -9.21 1.11 -2.24
CA GLU A 21 -9.68 1.83 -1.07
C GLU A 21 -10.49 0.89 -0.18
N ILE A 22 -10.16 0.92 1.11
CA ILE A 22 -10.89 0.18 2.13
C ILE A 22 -12.00 1.12 2.59
N TYR A 23 -13.16 1.00 1.93
CA TYR A 23 -14.30 1.87 2.15
C TYR A 23 -14.80 1.80 3.59
N ASN A 24 -14.69 2.92 4.31
CA ASN A 24 -15.64 3.27 5.35
C ASN A 24 -16.66 4.21 4.70
N GLN A 25 -17.96 3.91 4.80
CA GLN A 25 -19.03 4.73 4.23
C GLN A 25 -18.80 6.22 4.54
N GLY A 26 -18.65 7.06 3.50
CA GLY A 26 -18.60 8.52 3.61
C GLY A 26 -17.29 9.22 3.24
N SER A 27 -16.31 8.57 2.61
CA SER A 27 -15.09 9.26 2.15
C SER A 27 -15.32 10.07 0.86
N GLU A 28 -15.02 11.36 0.91
CA GLU A 28 -14.91 12.25 -0.26
C GLU A 28 -13.89 11.68 -1.26
N GLU A 29 -14.23 11.70 -2.56
CA GLU A 29 -13.32 11.31 -3.64
C GLU A 29 -12.08 12.22 -3.66
N ILE A 30 -11.00 11.77 -3.03
CA ILE A 30 -9.69 12.40 -3.20
C ILE A 30 -9.19 12.01 -4.59
N ASN A 31 -8.84 12.99 -5.42
CA ASN A 31 -8.26 12.72 -6.74
C ASN A 31 -6.92 11.96 -6.59
N HIS A 32 -6.95 10.66 -6.84
CA HIS A 32 -5.88 9.72 -6.53
C HIS A 32 -4.58 9.99 -7.30
N ALA A 33 -4.68 10.50 -8.54
CA ALA A 33 -3.50 10.88 -9.32
C ALA A 33 -2.73 12.03 -8.64
N ILE A 34 -3.45 12.97 -8.04
CA ILE A 34 -2.85 14.08 -7.30
C ILE A 34 -2.17 13.56 -6.03
N LEU A 35 -2.80 12.65 -5.30
CA LEU A 35 -2.21 12.06 -4.08
C LEU A 35 -0.93 11.26 -4.39
N SER A 36 -0.94 10.42 -5.42
CA SER A 36 0.23 9.66 -5.86
C SER A 36 1.40 10.58 -6.21
N ASN A 37 1.14 11.63 -7.01
CA ASN A 37 2.17 12.59 -7.40
C ASN A 37 2.74 13.37 -6.19
N ILE A 38 1.90 13.74 -5.23
CA ILE A 38 2.34 14.38 -3.99
C ILE A 38 3.22 13.43 -3.17
N ILE A 39 2.84 12.16 -3.07
CA ILE A 39 3.62 11.16 -2.33
C ILE A 39 4.99 10.98 -2.98
N VAL A 40 5.06 10.81 -4.30
CA VAL A 40 6.33 10.67 -5.03
C VAL A 40 7.23 11.89 -4.82
N ALA A 41 6.68 13.10 -4.92
CA ALA A 41 7.42 14.34 -4.70
C ALA A 41 8.00 14.43 -3.28
N LEU A 42 7.19 14.09 -2.26
CA LEU A 42 7.63 14.08 -0.87
C LEU A 42 8.70 13.01 -0.59
N GLN A 43 8.61 11.85 -1.23
CA GLN A 43 9.59 10.80 -1.09
C GLN A 43 10.92 11.13 -1.77
N ASN A 44 10.89 11.72 -2.97
CA ASN A 44 12.10 12.15 -3.65
C ASN A 44 12.83 13.19 -2.80
N LEU A 45 12.09 14.15 -2.23
CA LEU A 45 12.62 15.10 -1.24
C LEU A 45 13.20 14.38 0.00
N ALA A 46 12.53 13.37 0.54
CA ALA A 46 13.01 12.61 1.70
C ALA A 46 14.25 11.76 1.39
N SER A 47 14.35 11.20 0.18
CA SER A 47 15.49 10.39 -0.27
C SER A 47 16.78 11.20 -0.41
N GLU A 48 16.66 12.50 -0.67
CA GLU A 48 17.78 13.44 -0.68
C GLU A 48 18.28 13.79 0.74
N ILE A 49 17.48 13.51 1.79
CA ILE A 49 17.73 13.97 3.17
C ILE A 49 18.13 12.80 4.12
N GLY A 50 17.83 11.54 3.79
CA GLY A 50 18.32 10.39 4.56
C GLY A 50 17.58 9.06 4.31
N SER A 51 18.31 7.96 4.53
CA SER A 51 17.93 6.58 4.20
C SER A 51 17.13 5.88 5.31
N GLY A 52 15.90 5.46 5.01
CA GLY A 52 15.13 4.51 5.81
C GLY A 52 14.24 3.65 4.91
N ASP A 53 14.11 2.36 5.23
CA ASP A 53 13.38 1.36 4.41
C ASP A 53 11.88 1.70 4.25
N VAL A 54 11.29 2.34 5.27
CA VAL A 54 9.90 2.79 5.26
C VAL A 54 9.86 4.27 5.59
N GLN A 55 9.27 5.05 4.69
CA GLN A 55 9.05 6.47 4.92
C GLN A 55 7.62 6.68 5.44
N LYS A 56 7.50 7.49 6.49
CA LYS A 56 6.22 7.88 7.09
C LYS A 56 5.97 9.36 6.82
N ILE A 57 4.81 9.66 6.24
CA ILE A 57 4.31 11.02 6.02
C ILE A 57 3.03 11.18 6.83
N VAL A 58 2.92 12.25 7.61
CA VAL A 58 1.72 12.56 8.41
C VAL A 58 0.98 13.72 7.77
N ILE A 59 -0.30 13.52 7.44
CA ILE A 59 -1.18 14.51 6.80
C ILE A 59 -2.48 14.61 7.61
N GLY A 60 -2.57 15.58 8.52
CA GLY A 60 -3.70 15.71 9.43
C GLY A 60 -3.89 14.45 10.29
N LYS A 61 -5.06 13.81 10.19
CA LYS A 61 -5.38 12.55 10.90
C LYS A 61 -4.99 11.29 10.12
N ASN A 62 -4.35 11.45 8.95
CA ASN A 62 -3.91 10.35 8.11
C ASN A 62 -2.40 10.16 8.20
N GLN A 63 -1.98 8.92 8.08
CA GLN A 63 -0.59 8.52 7.95
C GLN A 63 -0.41 7.77 6.64
N VAL A 64 0.63 8.12 5.90
CA VAL A 64 1.03 7.45 4.67
C VAL A 64 2.36 6.78 4.94
N PHE A 65 2.41 5.48 4.70
CA PHE A 65 3.61 4.68 4.82
C PHE A 65 4.00 4.16 3.45
N THR A 66 5.29 4.15 3.17
CA THR A 66 5.76 3.75 1.86
C THR A 66 6.96 2.83 1.94
N LEU A 67 7.01 1.83 1.06
CA LEU A 67 8.12 0.89 0.89
C LEU A 67 8.46 0.81 -0.60
N LYS A 68 9.74 0.95 -0.97
CA LYS A 68 10.20 0.73 -2.35
C LYS A 68 10.81 -0.67 -2.46
N ASP A 69 10.39 -1.44 -3.46
CA ASP A 69 11.09 -2.67 -3.83
C ASP A 69 12.31 -2.32 -4.69
N SER A 70 13.49 -2.76 -4.26
CA SER A 70 14.75 -2.52 -4.97
C SER A 70 14.86 -3.28 -6.29
N VAL A 71 14.08 -4.34 -6.48
CA VAL A 71 14.17 -5.20 -7.67
C VAL A 71 13.25 -4.72 -8.79
N SER A 72 11.98 -4.50 -8.48
CA SER A 72 10.96 -4.12 -9.46
C SER A 72 10.76 -2.61 -9.58
N ASN A 73 11.40 -1.81 -8.72
CA ASN A 73 11.26 -0.36 -8.59
C ASN A 73 9.85 0.15 -8.27
N TYR A 74 8.86 -0.74 -8.13
CA TYR A 74 7.53 -0.36 -7.66
C TYR A 74 7.59 0.18 -6.23
N ARG A 75 6.72 1.16 -5.96
CA ARG A 75 6.50 1.69 -4.61
C ARG A 75 5.15 1.25 -4.10
N PHE A 76 5.17 0.73 -2.89
CA PHE A 76 4.02 0.26 -2.14
C PHE A 76 3.66 1.33 -1.12
N ILE A 77 2.40 1.77 -1.14
CA ILE A 77 1.90 2.87 -0.35
C ILE A 77 0.70 2.38 0.45
N LEU A 78 0.73 2.58 1.77
CA LEU A 78 -0.35 2.26 2.68
C LEU A 78 -0.83 3.56 3.34
N ARG A 79 -2.09 3.91 3.11
CA ARG A 79 -2.77 5.02 3.80
C ARG A 79 -3.53 4.46 4.98
N GLY A 80 -3.35 5.05 6.15
CA GLY A 80 -4.04 4.65 7.37
C GLY A 80 -4.38 5.83 8.29
N SER A 81 -5.06 5.53 9.38
CA SER A 81 -5.38 6.49 10.44
C SER A 81 -4.13 6.86 11.25
N GLU A 82 -4.24 7.91 12.06
CA GLU A 82 -3.19 8.29 13.02
C GLU A 82 -2.85 7.20 14.05
N LYS A 83 -3.74 6.23 14.25
CA LYS A 83 -3.56 5.11 15.19
C LYS A 83 -2.67 4.00 14.61
N LEU A 84 -2.48 3.97 13.29
CA LEU A 84 -1.68 2.95 12.63
C LEU A 84 -0.20 3.10 13.01
N LYS A 85 0.34 2.13 13.76
CA LYS A 85 1.75 2.14 14.18
C LYS A 85 2.66 1.79 13.01
N GLU A 86 3.82 2.45 12.94
CA GLU A 86 4.80 2.24 11.86
C GLU A 86 5.28 0.78 11.75
N LYS A 87 5.59 0.12 12.87
CA LYS A 87 5.94 -1.31 12.89
C LYS A 87 4.85 -2.18 12.24
N ARG A 88 3.58 -1.83 12.48
CA ARG A 88 2.42 -2.53 11.90
C ARG A 88 2.32 -2.25 10.40
N ALA A 89 2.44 -0.99 10.00
CA ALA A 89 2.44 -0.60 8.59
C ALA A 89 3.57 -1.26 7.79
N LYS A 90 4.80 -1.31 8.33
CA LYS A 90 5.95 -2.00 7.71
C LYS A 90 5.64 -3.48 7.48
N ALA A 91 5.13 -4.18 8.48
CA ALA A 91 4.79 -5.60 8.35
C ALA A 91 3.75 -5.83 7.24
N ILE A 92 2.71 -5.01 7.19
CA ILE A 92 1.66 -5.09 6.15
C ILE A 92 2.24 -4.80 4.77
N LEU A 93 2.98 -3.70 4.61
CA LEU A 93 3.64 -3.35 3.35
C LEU A 93 4.58 -4.44 2.85
N THR A 94 5.33 -5.09 3.74
CA THR A 94 6.18 -6.22 3.37
C THR A 94 5.37 -7.43 2.88
N GLN A 95 4.24 -7.74 3.52
CA GLN A 95 3.37 -8.82 3.05
C GLN A 95 2.73 -8.50 1.69
N ILE A 96 2.24 -7.27 1.52
CA ILE A 96 1.70 -6.77 0.24
C ILE A 96 2.75 -6.89 -0.87
N MET A 97 3.98 -6.41 -0.60
CA MET A 97 5.09 -6.49 -1.55
C MET A 97 5.41 -7.94 -1.93
N ASN A 98 5.55 -8.84 -0.95
CA ASN A 98 5.83 -10.24 -1.22
C ASN A 98 4.70 -10.91 -2.02
N CYS A 99 3.44 -10.60 -1.70
CA CYS A 99 2.27 -11.09 -2.42
C CYS A 99 2.27 -10.59 -3.88
N PHE A 100 2.55 -9.30 -4.07
CA PHE A 100 2.67 -8.69 -5.39
C PHE A 100 3.77 -9.37 -6.22
N VAL A 101 4.97 -9.49 -5.67
CA VAL A 101 6.09 -10.16 -6.34
C VAL A 101 5.68 -11.59 -6.71
N ASN A 102 5.08 -12.36 -5.80
CA ASN A 102 4.68 -13.74 -6.08
C ASN A 102 3.63 -13.86 -7.20
N ILE A 103 2.68 -12.92 -7.29
CA ILE A 103 1.61 -12.97 -8.30
C ILE A 103 2.09 -12.47 -9.66
N PHE A 104 2.88 -11.39 -9.67
CA PHE A 104 3.22 -10.68 -10.90
C PHE A 104 4.60 -11.06 -11.48
N THR A 105 5.46 -11.77 -10.74
CA THR A 105 6.75 -12.26 -11.26
C THR A 105 6.57 -13.04 -12.57
N GLY A 106 7.29 -12.60 -13.61
CA GLY A 106 7.25 -13.20 -14.94
C GLY A 106 5.97 -12.92 -15.75
N ASN A 107 5.04 -12.10 -15.23
CA ASN A 107 3.72 -11.86 -15.83
C ASN A 107 3.42 -10.39 -16.16
N PHE A 108 4.37 -9.47 -15.94
CA PHE A 108 4.18 -8.02 -16.13
C PHE A 108 3.80 -7.59 -17.56
N TYR A 109 4.17 -8.37 -18.58
CA TYR A 109 3.96 -8.04 -20.00
C TYR A 109 2.86 -8.87 -20.68
N LYS A 110 1.96 -9.49 -19.91
CA LYS A 110 0.87 -10.30 -20.46
C LYS A 110 -0.27 -9.43 -21.00
N ASP A 111 -1.14 -10.05 -21.79
CA ASP A 111 -2.29 -9.36 -22.37
C ASP A 111 -3.22 -8.77 -21.27
N LYS A 112 -4.06 -7.81 -21.66
CA LYS A 112 -4.94 -7.09 -20.74
C LYS A 112 -5.85 -8.03 -19.93
N LYS A 113 -6.29 -9.17 -20.50
CA LYS A 113 -7.17 -10.11 -19.81
C LYS A 113 -6.43 -10.84 -18.69
N VAL A 114 -5.21 -11.32 -18.94
CA VAL A 114 -4.41 -11.95 -17.89
C VAL A 114 -4.06 -10.94 -16.80
N LEU A 115 -3.69 -9.71 -17.17
CA LEU A 115 -3.39 -8.67 -16.17
C LEU A 115 -4.59 -8.37 -15.26
N ALA A 116 -5.80 -8.29 -15.83
CA ALA A 116 -7.02 -8.11 -15.04
C ALA A 116 -7.28 -9.27 -14.07
N SER A 117 -7.07 -10.51 -14.52
CA SER A 117 -7.19 -11.70 -13.66
C SER A 117 -6.17 -11.70 -12.51
N LEU A 118 -4.92 -11.30 -12.78
CA LEU A 118 -3.88 -11.20 -11.75
C LEU A 118 -4.20 -10.09 -10.74
N LYS A 119 -4.71 -8.94 -11.19
CA LYS A 119 -5.17 -7.86 -10.30
C LYS A 119 -6.32 -8.31 -9.41
N SER A 120 -7.30 -9.04 -9.95
CA SER A 120 -8.39 -9.61 -9.15
C SER A 120 -7.90 -10.62 -8.13
N LYS A 121 -6.97 -11.51 -8.52
CA LYS A 121 -6.32 -12.44 -7.58
C LYS A 121 -5.58 -11.70 -6.47
N PHE A 122 -4.88 -10.62 -6.82
CA PHE A 122 -4.15 -9.81 -5.86
C PHE A 122 -5.08 -9.14 -4.85
N SER A 123 -6.19 -8.52 -5.29
CA SER A 123 -7.22 -7.99 -4.37
C SER A 123 -7.72 -9.05 -3.37
N SER A 124 -8.02 -10.27 -3.84
CA SER A 124 -8.45 -11.34 -2.93
C SER A 124 -7.39 -11.78 -1.92
N GLU A 125 -6.09 -11.64 -2.24
CA GLU A 125 -5.02 -11.87 -1.27
C GLU A 125 -4.85 -10.68 -0.32
N LEU A 126 -5.09 -9.45 -0.77
CA LEU A 126 -5.11 -8.27 0.11
C LEU A 126 -6.22 -8.39 1.16
N ASP A 127 -7.41 -8.84 0.78
CA ASP A 127 -8.50 -9.11 1.73
C ASP A 127 -8.07 -10.08 2.84
N LYS A 128 -7.34 -11.14 2.50
CA LYS A 128 -6.80 -12.09 3.49
C LYS A 128 -5.76 -11.43 4.39
N ILE A 129 -4.83 -10.66 3.82
CA ILE A 129 -3.85 -9.89 4.58
C ILE A 129 -4.56 -8.95 5.55
N PHE A 130 -5.66 -8.30 5.17
CA PHE A 130 -6.37 -7.43 6.12
C PHE A 130 -7.14 -8.21 7.19
N ASN A 131 -7.80 -9.30 6.81
CA ASN A 131 -8.60 -10.13 7.72
C ASN A 131 -7.74 -10.86 8.76
N ASP A 132 -6.62 -11.45 8.36
CA ASP A 132 -5.70 -12.15 9.26
C ASP A 132 -5.14 -11.20 10.34
N TYR A 133 -4.97 -9.93 9.98
CA TYR A 133 -4.49 -8.90 10.90
C TYR A 133 -5.55 -8.41 11.87
N ASP A 134 -6.82 -8.36 11.47
CA ASP A 134 -7.91 -8.04 12.39
C ASP A 134 -8.04 -9.14 13.45
N ASN A 135 -8.01 -10.42 13.03
CA ASN A 135 -8.06 -11.56 13.94
C ASN A 135 -6.89 -11.59 14.95
N ALA A 136 -5.67 -11.27 14.51
CA ALA A 136 -4.51 -11.21 15.38
C ALA A 136 -4.56 -10.02 16.37
N SER A 137 -5.16 -8.90 15.96
CA SER A 137 -5.37 -7.73 16.81
C SER A 137 -6.42 -7.98 17.88
N ASP A 138 -7.52 -8.66 17.52
CA ASP A 138 -8.59 -9.02 18.45
C ASP A 138 -8.13 -10.04 19.48
N PHE A 139 -7.31 -11.01 19.07
CA PHE A 139 -6.71 -11.98 20.00
C PHE A 139 -5.87 -11.30 21.10
N LEU A 140 -5.02 -10.34 20.74
CA LEU A 140 -4.17 -9.63 21.71
C LEU A 140 -4.96 -8.68 22.64
N LEU A 141 -6.16 -8.27 22.25
CA LEU A 141 -7.05 -7.47 23.09
C LEU A 141 -7.94 -8.33 24.01
N SER A 142 -7.99 -9.65 23.77
CA SER A 142 -8.76 -10.62 24.57
C SER A 142 -7.96 -11.28 25.70
N LEU A 143 -6.66 -10.98 25.80
CA LEU A 143 -5.74 -11.41 26.87
C LEU A 143 -5.56 -10.31 27.92
#